data_AF-A0AAZ1X2I3-F1
#
_entry.id   AF-A0AAZ1X2I3-F1
#
_cell.length_a   1.000
_cell.length_b   1.000
_cell.length_c   1.000
_cell.angle_alpha   90.00
_cell.angle_beta   90.00
_cell.angle_gamma   90.00
#
_symmetry.space_group_name_H-M   'P 1'
#
loop_
_entity.id
_entity.type
_entity.pdbx_description
1 polymer ?
#
loop_
_entity_poly.entity_id
_entity_poly.type
_entity_poly.pdbx_seq_one_letter_code
_entity_poly.pdbx_strand_id
1 'polypeptide(L)'
;MMMTSARITVLCGCVALLLILTSVSAVRGTLNSINDLMSVDFGQSVPVHSLVLLHWFANTVDIDRNDVIHLTFNPNHDYGSHYYGNRGDLFELSLGSRHYTIGNINESTSVPLPPHVRAQSGHGNRVRVVIRVREAYGVRQVERVYITQHCYPFNYQMSDYDPDQTYEVTTNLLREIREFSMDSHDMRSLRYLRDRFGSSADDLQLERIRNMWGHLASLGLLFHIVGYTGPVQSYCNQAQLASRRNDSWSNIQDCLGFLCRLLFVVVLVVTVLFFLLLAAANKK
;
A
#
# COMPACT_ATOMS: atom_id res chain seq x y z
N MET A 1 -47.83 43.63 14.63
CA MET A 1 -46.41 43.56 14.27
C MET A 1 -45.79 42.47 15.13
N MET A 2 -45.55 41.26 14.58
CA MET A 2 -44.83 40.09 15.16
C MET A 2 -45.37 38.81 14.52
N MET A 3 -44.99 38.51 13.28
CA MET A 3 -45.32 37.21 12.67
C MET A 3 -44.36 36.79 11.54
N THR A 4 -43.23 37.47 11.41
CA THR A 4 -42.22 37.19 10.35
C THR A 4 -40.91 36.61 10.90
N SER A 5 -40.65 36.70 12.21
CA SER A 5 -39.39 36.23 12.81
C SER A 5 -39.31 34.71 13.00
N ALA A 6 -40.43 34.03 13.30
CA ALA A 6 -40.40 32.59 13.62
C ALA A 6 -40.15 31.70 12.39
N ARG A 7 -40.63 32.11 11.21
CA ARG A 7 -40.45 31.33 9.96
C ARG A 7 -39.01 31.36 9.46
N ILE A 8 -38.28 32.45 9.69
CA ILE A 8 -36.89 32.60 9.26
C ILE A 8 -35.95 31.78 10.17
N THR A 9 -36.20 31.75 11.48
CA THR A 9 -35.40 30.94 12.41
C THR A 9 -35.58 29.44 12.18
N VAL A 10 -36.81 28.97 11.87
CA VAL A 10 -37.08 27.56 11.55
C VAL A 10 -36.45 27.15 10.22
N LEU A 11 -36.50 28.01 9.20
CA LEU A 11 -35.88 27.73 7.90
C LEU A 11 -34.34 27.65 8.02
N CYS A 12 -33.73 28.51 8.82
CA CYS A 12 -32.28 28.53 9.06
C CYS A 12 -31.82 27.30 9.87
N GLY A 13 -32.62 26.86 10.84
CA GLY A 13 -32.38 25.61 11.58
C GLY A 13 -32.50 24.36 10.71
N CYS A 14 -33.46 24.31 9.77
CA CYS A 14 -33.61 23.19 8.84
C CYS A 14 -32.50 23.14 7.79
N VAL A 15 -32.03 24.28 7.27
CA VAL A 15 -30.88 24.32 6.35
C VAL A 15 -29.59 23.93 7.08
N ALA A 16 -29.40 24.38 8.32
CA ALA A 16 -28.30 23.92 9.15
C ALA A 16 -28.38 22.41 9.39
N LEU A 17 -29.54 21.86 9.79
CA LEU A 17 -29.75 20.41 9.98
C LEU A 17 -29.54 19.59 8.69
N LEU A 18 -29.99 20.10 7.54
CA LEU A 18 -29.80 19.47 6.23
C LEU A 18 -28.32 19.50 5.80
N LEU A 19 -27.56 20.53 6.16
CA LEU A 19 -26.12 20.61 5.92
C LEU A 19 -25.29 19.69 6.83
N ILE A 20 -25.78 19.35 8.04
CA ILE A 20 -25.13 18.33 8.91
C ILE A 20 -25.41 16.90 8.39
N LEU A 21 -26.43 16.72 7.55
CA LEU A 21 -26.85 15.41 7.02
C LEU A 21 -26.20 15.03 5.67
N THR A 22 -25.31 15.85 5.10
CA THR A 22 -24.73 15.58 3.78
C THR A 22 -23.20 15.48 3.77
N SER A 23 -22.63 14.74 4.71
CA SER A 23 -21.29 14.15 4.53
C SER A 23 -21.36 12.65 4.81
N VAL A 24 -22.21 11.96 4.06
CA VAL A 24 -22.14 10.49 3.99
C VAL A 24 -20.92 10.18 3.14
N SER A 25 -19.81 9.81 3.79
CA SER A 25 -18.69 9.20 3.08
C SER A 25 -19.22 7.98 2.33
N ALA A 26 -18.95 7.88 1.03
CA ALA A 26 -19.43 6.78 0.19
C ALA A 26 -18.58 5.50 0.37
N VAL A 27 -17.96 5.33 1.54
CA VAL A 27 -17.26 4.11 1.94
C VAL A 27 -18.31 3.03 2.19
N ARG A 28 -18.19 1.90 1.48
CA ARG A 28 -19.17 0.81 1.48
C ARG A 28 -19.30 0.12 2.86
N GLY A 29 -18.22 0.11 3.63
CA GLY A 29 -18.22 -0.47 4.98
C GLY A 29 -16.84 -0.51 5.61
N THR A 30 -16.79 -1.04 6.83
CA THR A 30 -15.56 -1.16 7.63
C THR A 30 -15.17 -2.63 7.77
N LEU A 31 -13.93 -2.95 7.43
CA LEU A 31 -13.31 -4.27 7.56
C LEU A 31 -12.48 -4.28 8.84
N ASN A 32 -12.89 -5.09 9.81
CA ASN A 32 -12.29 -5.13 11.14
C ASN A 32 -11.47 -6.39 11.43
N SER A 33 -11.69 -7.47 10.69
CA SER A 33 -11.04 -8.77 10.89
C SER A 33 -10.88 -9.55 9.58
N ILE A 34 -10.06 -10.61 9.58
CA ILE A 34 -9.95 -11.55 8.46
C ILE A 34 -11.31 -12.17 8.11
N ASN A 35 -12.20 -12.33 9.08
CA ASN A 35 -13.57 -12.79 8.84
C ASN A 35 -14.38 -11.80 7.99
N ASP A 36 -14.13 -10.51 8.11
CA ASP A 36 -14.76 -9.50 7.25
C ASP A 36 -14.20 -9.56 5.83
N LEU A 37 -12.93 -9.97 5.65
CA LEU A 37 -12.39 -10.24 4.31
C LEU A 37 -13.09 -11.45 3.66
N MET A 38 -13.45 -12.47 4.43
CA MET A 38 -14.21 -13.62 3.92
C MET A 38 -15.61 -13.23 3.46
N SER A 39 -16.23 -12.20 4.06
CA SER A 39 -17.63 -11.83 3.78
C SER A 39 -17.79 -10.91 2.56
N VAL A 40 -16.73 -10.22 2.11
CA VAL A 40 -16.77 -9.31 0.95
C VAL A 40 -16.30 -9.95 -0.36
N ASP A 41 -16.18 -11.28 -0.40
CA ASP A 41 -15.82 -12.07 -1.59
C ASP A 41 -14.55 -11.56 -2.32
N PHE A 42 -13.43 -11.48 -1.60
CA PHE A 42 -12.13 -11.16 -2.19
C PHE A 42 -11.78 -12.11 -3.34
N GLY A 43 -11.34 -11.53 -4.46
CA GLY A 43 -11.03 -12.25 -5.68
C GLY A 43 -12.22 -12.43 -6.63
N GLN A 44 -13.47 -12.18 -6.18
CA GLN A 44 -14.62 -12.03 -7.07
C GLN A 44 -15.04 -10.57 -7.19
N SER A 45 -15.39 -9.92 -6.08
CA SER A 45 -15.88 -8.54 -6.09
C SER A 45 -14.75 -7.54 -5.82
N VAL A 46 -13.92 -7.80 -4.82
CA VAL A 46 -12.72 -7.01 -4.52
C VAL A 46 -11.51 -7.62 -5.21
N PRO A 47 -10.70 -6.86 -5.98
CA PRO A 47 -9.49 -7.38 -6.61
C PRO A 47 -8.58 -8.11 -5.62
N VAL A 48 -8.11 -9.31 -5.97
CA VAL A 48 -7.19 -10.07 -5.11
C VAL A 48 -5.91 -9.29 -4.78
N HIS A 49 -5.49 -8.42 -5.70
CA HIS A 49 -4.32 -7.58 -5.52
C HIS A 49 -4.48 -6.56 -4.37
N SER A 50 -5.71 -6.21 -4.00
CA SER A 50 -5.99 -5.38 -2.81
C SER A 50 -5.47 -6.04 -1.54
N LEU A 51 -5.59 -7.37 -1.43
CA LEU A 51 -5.10 -8.11 -0.27
C LEU A 51 -3.56 -8.17 -0.24
N VAL A 52 -2.91 -8.28 -1.40
CA VAL A 52 -1.43 -8.22 -1.50
C VAL A 52 -0.91 -6.87 -1.04
N LEU A 53 -1.50 -5.79 -1.56
CA LEU A 53 -1.09 -4.43 -1.23
C LEU A 53 -1.38 -4.11 0.25
N LEU A 54 -2.52 -4.55 0.77
CA LEU A 54 -2.87 -4.38 2.18
C LEU A 54 -1.95 -5.18 3.10
N HIS A 55 -1.61 -6.42 2.72
CA HIS A 55 -0.63 -7.24 3.43
C HIS A 55 0.74 -6.56 3.51
N TRP A 56 1.24 -6.06 2.39
CA TRP A 56 2.48 -5.30 2.37
C TRP A 56 2.39 -4.04 3.24
N PHE A 57 1.30 -3.27 3.13
CA PHE A 57 1.10 -2.05 3.91
C PHE A 57 1.11 -2.34 5.41
N ALA A 58 0.35 -3.34 5.86
CA ALA A 58 0.26 -3.76 7.25
C ALA A 58 1.62 -4.16 7.85
N ASN A 59 2.48 -4.80 7.04
CA ASN A 59 3.83 -5.19 7.46
C ASN A 59 4.87 -4.06 7.34
N THR A 60 4.52 -2.94 6.70
CA THR A 60 5.45 -1.82 6.47
C THR A 60 5.28 -0.70 7.50
N VAL A 61 4.05 -0.39 7.89
CA VAL A 61 3.77 0.66 8.89
C VAL A 61 4.07 0.18 10.31
N ASP A 62 4.38 1.13 11.19
CA ASP A 62 4.47 0.85 12.62
C ASP A 62 3.09 1.03 13.27
N ILE A 63 2.74 0.13 14.19
CA ILE A 63 1.47 0.17 14.91
C ILE A 63 1.79 -0.01 16.39
N ASP A 64 1.70 1.07 17.14
CA ASP A 64 2.05 1.07 18.55
C ASP A 64 0.98 0.38 19.41
N ARG A 65 1.22 0.25 20.73
CA ARG A 65 0.32 -0.46 21.64
C ARG A 65 -1.03 0.24 21.86
N ASN A 66 -1.18 1.49 21.43
CA ASN A 66 -2.43 2.27 21.53
C ASN A 66 -3.19 2.28 20.19
N ASP A 67 -2.85 1.38 19.27
CA ASP A 67 -3.43 1.26 17.94
C ASP A 67 -3.24 2.50 17.06
N VAL A 68 -2.22 3.31 17.38
CA VAL A 68 -1.79 4.42 16.55
C VAL A 68 -0.84 3.89 15.47
N ILE A 69 -1.16 4.23 14.23
CA ILE A 69 -0.36 3.86 13.06
C ILE A 69 0.61 5.01 12.74
N HIS A 70 1.90 4.72 12.75
CA HIS A 70 2.96 5.66 12.39
C HIS A 70 3.50 5.32 10.99
N LEU A 71 3.55 6.32 10.10
CA LEU A 71 4.16 6.13 8.78
C LEU A 71 5.67 5.98 8.90
N THR A 72 6.18 4.92 8.29
CA THR A 72 7.61 4.57 8.23
C THR A 72 8.27 4.95 6.91
N PHE A 73 7.53 5.59 6.00
CA PHE A 73 7.97 5.97 4.66
C PHE A 73 7.42 7.33 4.23
N ASN A 74 7.92 7.88 3.13
CA ASN A 74 7.46 9.16 2.61
C ASN A 74 6.26 8.97 1.65
N PRO A 75 5.04 9.39 2.04
CA PRO A 75 3.85 9.15 1.24
C PRO A 75 3.75 10.06 -0.01
N ASN A 76 4.74 10.93 -0.25
CA ASN A 76 4.79 11.80 -1.43
C ASN A 76 5.49 11.16 -2.63
N HIS A 77 6.22 10.05 -2.46
CA HIS A 77 6.99 9.44 -3.55
C HIS A 77 7.41 7.99 -3.32
N ASP A 78 7.34 7.42 -2.11
CA ASP A 78 7.74 6.02 -1.89
C ASP A 78 6.60 5.07 -2.28
N TYR A 79 6.92 3.90 -2.81
CA TYR A 79 5.98 2.81 -3.06
C TYR A 79 4.83 3.16 -4.01
N GLY A 80 5.11 4.04 -4.96
CA GLY A 80 4.10 4.59 -5.87
C GLY A 80 3.04 5.41 -5.15
N SER A 81 3.40 6.04 -4.03
CA SER A 81 2.51 6.92 -3.29
C SER A 81 2.54 8.35 -3.79
N HIS A 82 1.40 9.03 -3.70
CA HIS A 82 1.29 10.45 -3.99
C HIS A 82 0.07 11.06 -3.30
N TYR A 83 0.06 12.40 -3.22
CA TYR A 83 -1.06 13.16 -2.69
C TYR A 83 -2.35 12.87 -3.46
N TYR A 84 -3.43 12.58 -2.73
CA TYR A 84 -4.77 12.41 -3.29
C TYR A 84 -5.66 13.58 -2.89
N GLY A 85 -6.13 14.33 -3.87
CA GLY A 85 -6.92 15.55 -3.64
C GLY A 85 -8.34 15.31 -3.15
N ASN A 86 -8.84 14.06 -3.15
CA ASN A 86 -10.20 13.71 -2.73
C ASN A 86 -11.30 14.60 -3.34
N ARG A 87 -11.20 14.91 -4.63
CA ARG A 87 -12.11 15.85 -5.32
C ARG A 87 -13.54 15.35 -5.45
N GLY A 88 -13.75 14.04 -5.41
CA GLY A 88 -15.07 13.41 -5.42
C GLY A 88 -15.70 13.28 -4.05
N ASP A 89 -15.11 13.87 -3.00
CA ASP A 89 -15.58 13.82 -1.61
C ASP A 89 -15.90 12.40 -1.09
N LEU A 90 -15.18 11.40 -1.62
CA LEU A 90 -15.35 10.00 -1.22
C LEU A 90 -14.95 9.78 0.24
N PHE A 91 -13.85 10.41 0.66
CA PHE A 91 -13.33 10.34 2.02
C PHE A 91 -13.66 11.61 2.80
N GLU A 92 -13.80 11.48 4.12
CA GLU A 92 -14.03 12.64 4.98
C GLU A 92 -12.82 13.57 5.03
N LEU A 93 -13.05 14.86 4.79
CA LEU A 93 -12.04 15.90 4.96
C LEU A 93 -11.85 16.22 6.45
N SER A 94 -10.60 16.40 6.88
CA SER A 94 -10.25 16.82 8.24
C SER A 94 -9.18 17.90 8.20
N LEU A 95 -9.35 18.94 9.02
CA LEU A 95 -8.41 20.06 9.07
C LEU A 95 -7.04 19.58 9.57
N GLY A 96 -5.99 19.89 8.80
CA GLY A 96 -4.61 19.48 9.10
C GLY A 96 -4.28 18.03 8.71
N SER A 97 -5.19 17.32 8.06
CA SER A 97 -4.94 15.98 7.51
C SER A 97 -4.95 16.01 5.99
N ARG A 98 -4.19 15.11 5.37
CA ARG A 98 -4.11 14.94 3.90
C ARG A 98 -4.33 13.49 3.53
N HIS A 99 -4.94 13.28 2.36
CA HIS A 99 -5.07 11.94 1.81
C HIS A 99 -3.89 11.64 0.89
N TYR A 100 -3.39 10.41 0.97
CA TYR A 100 -2.37 9.87 0.09
C TYR A 100 -2.84 8.55 -0.47
N THR A 101 -2.60 8.33 -1.74
CA THR A 101 -2.81 7.02 -2.37
C THR A 101 -1.49 6.29 -2.45
N ILE A 102 -1.54 4.96 -2.38
CA ILE A 102 -0.39 4.06 -2.42
C ILE A 102 -0.72 2.91 -3.36
N GLY A 103 0.29 2.36 -4.05
CA GLY A 103 0.08 1.22 -4.96
C GLY A 103 0.07 1.58 -6.44
N ASN A 104 0.35 2.83 -6.83
CA ASN A 104 0.45 3.19 -8.24
C ASN A 104 1.81 2.74 -8.80
N ILE A 105 1.85 1.58 -9.45
CA ILE A 105 3.11 1.04 -10.01
C ILE A 105 3.65 1.84 -11.21
N ASN A 106 2.83 2.73 -11.78
CA ASN A 106 3.22 3.63 -12.88
C ASN A 106 3.71 4.99 -12.37
N GLU A 107 3.60 5.26 -11.07
CA GLU A 107 4.07 6.51 -10.48
C GLU A 107 5.60 6.52 -10.44
N SER A 108 6.20 7.69 -10.71
CA SER A 108 7.63 7.86 -10.47
C SER A 108 7.88 7.78 -8.97
N THR A 109 8.68 6.82 -8.54
CA THR A 109 8.85 6.51 -7.12
C THR A 109 10.31 6.42 -6.73
N SER A 110 10.65 6.93 -5.54
CA SER A 110 12.02 6.85 -5.00
C SER A 110 12.34 5.45 -4.48
N VAL A 111 11.35 4.78 -3.89
CA VAL A 111 11.47 3.41 -3.40
C VAL A 111 10.39 2.55 -4.05
N PRO A 112 10.73 1.60 -4.93
CA PRO A 112 9.71 0.79 -5.60
C PRO A 112 9.04 -0.17 -4.62
N LEU A 113 7.78 -0.52 -4.92
CA LEU A 113 7.09 -1.62 -4.24
C LEU A 113 7.87 -2.94 -4.38
N PRO A 114 7.84 -3.82 -3.35
CA PRO A 114 8.48 -5.12 -3.44
C PRO A 114 7.97 -5.92 -4.65
N PRO A 115 8.79 -6.81 -5.22
CA PRO A 115 8.44 -7.51 -6.45
C PRO A 115 7.10 -8.26 -6.43
N HIS A 116 6.76 -8.95 -5.34
CA HIS A 116 5.50 -9.66 -5.22
C HIS A 116 4.28 -8.71 -5.18
N VAL A 117 4.44 -7.47 -4.69
CA VAL A 117 3.39 -6.44 -4.73
C VAL A 117 3.31 -5.77 -6.10
N ARG A 118 4.37 -5.79 -6.91
CA ARG A 118 4.30 -5.30 -8.30
C ARG A 118 3.74 -6.33 -9.27
N ALA A 119 3.70 -7.61 -8.88
CA ALA A 119 3.13 -8.68 -9.66
C ALA A 119 1.59 -8.58 -9.66
N GLN A 120 1.05 -7.80 -10.59
CA GLN A 120 -0.39 -7.63 -10.76
C GLN A 120 -0.93 -8.61 -11.80
N SER A 121 -1.74 -9.57 -11.36
CA SER A 121 -2.47 -10.46 -12.25
C SER A 121 -3.81 -9.83 -12.63
N GLY A 122 -3.96 -9.37 -13.89
CA GLY A 122 -5.25 -9.13 -14.54
C GLY A 122 -6.06 -7.90 -14.12
N HIS A 123 -5.66 -7.14 -13.09
CA HIS A 123 -6.45 -6.02 -12.54
C HIS A 123 -5.89 -4.61 -12.86
N GLY A 124 -4.86 -4.55 -13.72
CA GLY A 124 -4.35 -3.34 -14.38
C GLY A 124 -4.20 -2.11 -13.49
N ASN A 125 -3.22 -2.05 -12.58
CA ASN A 125 -2.84 -0.89 -11.77
C ASN A 125 -4.00 0.00 -11.26
N ARG A 126 -5.13 -0.62 -10.88
CA ARG A 126 -6.32 0.10 -10.39
C ARG A 126 -6.42 0.13 -8.87
N VAL A 127 -5.92 -0.90 -8.22
CA VAL A 127 -6.01 -1.10 -6.76
C VAL A 127 -5.15 -0.09 -6.02
N ARG A 128 -5.70 0.49 -4.95
CA ARG A 128 -5.01 1.44 -4.08
C ARG A 128 -5.27 1.15 -2.61
N VAL A 129 -4.28 1.49 -1.79
CA VAL A 129 -4.50 1.81 -0.38
C VAL A 129 -4.51 3.33 -0.29
N VAL A 130 -5.56 3.90 0.30
CA VAL A 130 -5.65 5.33 0.60
C VAL A 130 -5.51 5.53 2.08
N ILE A 131 -4.67 6.46 2.50
CA ILE A 131 -4.46 6.79 3.90
C ILE A 131 -4.75 8.27 4.15
N ARG A 132 -5.38 8.56 5.30
CA ARG A 132 -5.47 9.93 5.81
C ARG A 132 -4.38 10.15 6.84
N VAL A 133 -3.50 11.10 6.59
CA VAL A 133 -2.30 11.36 7.40
C VAL A 133 -2.43 12.72 8.05
N ARG A 134 -2.23 12.77 9.37
CA ARG A 134 -1.99 13.99 10.12
C ARG A 134 -0.49 14.13 10.35
N GLU A 135 0.08 15.26 9.95
CA GLU A 135 1.48 15.56 10.17
C GLU A 135 1.59 16.69 11.22
N ALA A 136 2.23 16.39 12.34
CA ALA A 136 2.45 17.35 13.42
C ALA A 136 3.83 17.10 14.05
N TYR A 137 4.61 18.17 14.23
CA TYR A 137 5.94 18.11 14.87
C TYR A 137 6.89 17.05 14.29
N GLY A 138 6.82 16.82 12.97
CA GLY A 138 7.63 15.80 12.28
C GLY A 138 7.15 14.36 12.43
N VAL A 139 6.06 14.13 13.17
CA VAL A 139 5.39 12.83 13.28
C VAL A 139 4.27 12.75 12.25
N ARG A 140 4.23 11.64 11.51
CA ARG A 140 3.18 11.35 10.53
C ARG A 140 2.31 10.20 11.04
N GLN A 141 1.16 10.56 11.56
CA GLN A 141 0.17 9.62 12.07
C GLN A 141 -0.86 9.31 10.98
N VAL A 142 -1.13 8.03 10.74
CA VAL A 142 -2.26 7.60 9.90
C VAL A 142 -3.52 7.53 10.76
N GLU A 143 -4.52 8.34 10.41
CA GLU A 143 -5.80 8.39 11.10
C GLU A 143 -6.82 7.39 10.54
N ARG A 144 -6.75 7.14 9.23
CA ARG A 144 -7.66 6.26 8.50
C ARG A 144 -6.93 5.53 7.39
N VAL A 145 -7.31 4.28 7.17
CA VAL A 145 -6.81 3.43 6.09
C VAL A 145 -8.00 2.94 5.29
N TYR A 146 -7.91 3.00 3.98
CA TYR A 146 -8.93 2.51 3.05
C TYR A 146 -8.29 1.62 2.00
N ILE A 147 -9.00 0.58 1.58
CA ILE A 147 -8.72 -0.12 0.32
C ILE A 147 -9.74 0.31 -0.73
N THR A 148 -9.28 0.49 -1.97
CA THR A 148 -10.13 0.92 -3.07
C THR A 148 -9.57 0.52 -4.43
N GLN A 149 -10.31 0.82 -5.50
CA GLN A 149 -9.88 0.72 -6.88
C GLN A 149 -10.37 1.91 -7.71
N HIS A 150 -9.68 2.23 -8.80
CA HIS A 150 -10.21 3.18 -9.78
C HIS A 150 -11.47 2.64 -10.49
N CYS A 151 -12.44 3.51 -10.77
CA CYS A 151 -13.62 3.20 -11.57
C CYS A 151 -13.27 2.67 -12.97
N TYR A 152 -14.19 1.89 -13.57
CA TYR A 152 -14.12 1.52 -14.98
C TYR A 152 -15.37 2.05 -15.73
N PRO A 153 -15.22 2.65 -16.93
CA PRO A 153 -13.98 2.91 -17.66
C PRO A 153 -13.15 4.04 -17.02
N PHE A 154 -11.82 3.95 -17.18
CA PHE A 154 -10.88 4.94 -16.63
C PHE A 154 -11.03 6.26 -17.38
N ASN A 155 -11.53 7.29 -16.67
CA ASN A 155 -11.56 8.66 -17.17
C ASN A 155 -10.31 9.40 -16.62
N TYR A 156 -9.36 9.76 -17.48
CA TYR A 156 -8.17 10.53 -17.06
C TYR A 156 -8.48 11.89 -16.41
N GLN A 157 -9.70 12.42 -16.57
CA GLN A 157 -10.18 13.67 -15.96
C GLN A 157 -10.80 13.45 -14.57
N MET A 158 -11.21 12.21 -14.24
CA MET A 158 -11.72 11.80 -12.93
C MET A 158 -10.88 10.61 -12.45
N SER A 159 -9.83 10.90 -11.69
CA SER A 159 -9.10 9.90 -10.90
C SER A 159 -9.96 9.42 -9.72
N ASP A 160 -11.19 9.02 -10.01
CA ASP A 160 -12.20 8.70 -9.04
C ASP A 160 -12.07 7.24 -8.67
N TYR A 161 -12.18 7.02 -7.38
CA TYR A 161 -12.22 5.71 -6.78
C TYR A 161 -13.65 5.23 -6.73
N ASP A 162 -13.80 3.92 -6.90
CA ASP A 162 -15.07 3.23 -6.96
C ASP A 162 -15.66 3.13 -5.54
N PRO A 163 -16.72 3.89 -5.21
CA PRO A 163 -17.30 3.87 -3.86
C PRO A 163 -17.83 2.48 -3.50
N ASP A 164 -18.36 1.74 -4.48
CA ASP A 164 -18.89 0.39 -4.28
C ASP A 164 -17.78 -0.64 -4.01
N GLN A 165 -16.52 -0.25 -4.20
CA GLN A 165 -15.34 -1.08 -3.97
C GLN A 165 -14.36 -0.40 -3.01
N THR A 166 -14.87 0.49 -2.15
CA THR A 166 -14.10 1.22 -1.15
C THR A 166 -14.49 0.79 0.26
N TYR A 167 -13.52 0.37 1.06
CA TYR A 167 -13.72 -0.07 2.43
C TYR A 167 -12.72 0.60 3.38
N GLU A 168 -13.19 1.03 4.55
CA GLU A 168 -12.31 1.41 5.65
C GLU A 168 -11.70 0.15 6.28
N VAL A 169 -10.42 0.20 6.60
CA VAL A 169 -9.69 -0.88 7.25
C VAL A 169 -9.30 -0.45 8.65
N THR A 170 -9.67 -1.24 9.65
CA THR A 170 -9.31 -0.95 11.05
C THR A 170 -7.89 -1.43 11.38
N THR A 171 -7.33 -0.87 12.46
CA THR A 171 -6.06 -1.34 13.01
C THR A 171 -6.10 -2.81 13.44
N ASN A 172 -7.25 -3.32 13.90
CA ASN A 172 -7.40 -4.73 14.27
C ASN A 172 -7.16 -5.66 13.08
N LEU A 173 -7.76 -5.34 11.93
CA LEU A 173 -7.51 -6.10 10.69
C LEU A 173 -6.04 -6.04 10.28
N LEU A 174 -5.40 -4.87 10.35
CA LEU A 174 -3.96 -4.75 10.04
C LEU A 174 -3.11 -5.63 10.96
N ARG A 175 -3.43 -5.72 12.25
CA ARG A 175 -2.73 -6.61 13.18
C ARG A 175 -2.90 -8.07 12.84
N GLU A 176 -4.11 -8.53 12.53
CA GLU A 176 -4.35 -9.90 12.11
C GLU A 176 -3.58 -10.23 10.83
N ILE A 177 -3.57 -9.33 9.85
CA ILE A 177 -2.80 -9.47 8.61
C ILE A 177 -1.29 -9.58 8.88
N ARG A 178 -0.75 -8.84 9.86
CA ARG A 178 0.68 -8.89 10.24
C ARG A 178 1.11 -10.25 10.76
N GLU A 179 0.20 -11.07 11.25
CA GLU A 179 0.55 -12.44 11.70
C GLU A 179 0.94 -13.35 10.54
N PHE A 180 0.39 -13.06 9.36
CA PHE A 180 0.78 -13.66 8.10
C PHE A 180 2.05 -13.02 7.51
N SER A 181 2.95 -12.50 8.33
CA SER A 181 4.24 -11.93 7.89
C SER A 181 5.06 -12.94 7.07
N MET A 182 6.01 -12.45 6.28
CA MET A 182 6.87 -13.31 5.48
C MET A 182 7.79 -14.20 6.32
N ASP A 183 8.05 -13.84 7.58
CA ASP A 183 8.86 -14.64 8.50
C ASP A 183 8.10 -15.87 9.02
N SER A 184 6.77 -15.88 8.91
CA SER A 184 5.87 -16.92 9.42
C SER A 184 5.68 -18.10 8.43
N HIS A 185 6.70 -18.49 7.68
CA HIS A 185 6.57 -19.41 6.52
C HIS A 185 6.86 -20.90 6.84
N ASP A 186 7.22 -21.23 8.08
CA ASP A 186 7.48 -22.62 8.49
C ASP A 186 6.17 -23.39 8.77
N MET A 187 6.21 -24.72 8.76
CA MET A 187 4.99 -25.52 8.95
C MET A 187 4.34 -25.31 10.31
N ARG A 188 5.12 -24.95 11.33
CA ARG A 188 4.59 -24.68 12.67
C ARG A 188 3.74 -23.41 12.68
N SER A 189 4.25 -22.35 12.07
CA SER A 189 3.58 -21.06 11.93
C SER A 189 2.35 -21.18 11.04
N LEU A 190 2.44 -21.92 9.93
CA LEU A 190 1.29 -22.17 9.05
C LEU A 190 0.16 -22.93 9.75
N ARG A 191 0.48 -23.97 10.54
CA ARG A 191 -0.51 -24.68 11.36
C ARG A 191 -1.14 -23.76 12.41
N TYR A 192 -0.31 -22.97 13.10
CA TYR A 192 -0.80 -22.00 14.08
C TYR A 192 -1.78 -20.99 13.45
N LEU A 193 -1.43 -20.40 12.31
CA LEU A 193 -2.28 -19.44 11.60
C LEU A 193 -3.57 -20.10 11.11
N ARG A 194 -3.48 -21.31 10.53
CA ARG A 194 -4.65 -22.09 10.12
C ARG A 194 -5.62 -22.27 11.30
N ASP A 195 -5.12 -22.77 12.43
CA ASP A 195 -5.94 -23.08 13.60
C ASP A 195 -6.53 -21.80 14.20
N ARG A 196 -5.71 -20.73 14.29
CA ARG A 196 -6.12 -19.43 14.83
C ARG A 196 -7.28 -18.81 14.05
N PHE A 197 -7.26 -18.91 12.72
CA PHE A 197 -8.28 -18.34 11.84
C PHE A 197 -9.32 -19.37 11.36
N GLY A 198 -9.37 -20.55 12.00
CA GLY A 198 -10.44 -21.54 11.80
C GLY A 198 -10.46 -22.18 10.41
N SER A 199 -9.34 -22.23 9.69
CA SER A 199 -9.27 -22.84 8.37
C SER A 199 -9.29 -24.36 8.45
N SER A 200 -10.07 -24.99 7.56
CA SER A 200 -10.17 -26.45 7.45
C SER A 200 -9.02 -27.11 6.67
N ALA A 201 -7.97 -26.35 6.32
CA ALA A 201 -6.86 -26.84 5.52
C ALA A 201 -6.11 -28.01 6.19
N ASP A 202 -5.98 -29.15 5.53
CA ASP A 202 -5.15 -30.24 6.03
C ASP A 202 -3.64 -29.96 5.85
N ASP A 203 -2.80 -30.76 6.50
CA ASP A 203 -1.34 -30.58 6.42
C ASP A 203 -0.79 -30.75 5.00
N LEU A 204 -1.43 -31.56 4.15
CA LEU A 204 -1.03 -31.73 2.76
C LEU A 204 -1.33 -30.45 1.94
N GLN A 205 -2.45 -29.78 2.22
CA GLN A 205 -2.78 -28.48 1.65
C GLN A 205 -1.79 -27.41 2.11
N LEU A 206 -1.40 -27.40 3.39
CA LEU A 206 -0.38 -26.49 3.91
C LEU A 206 0.99 -26.71 3.25
N GLU A 207 1.39 -27.96 3.06
CA GLU A 207 2.64 -28.28 2.34
C GLU A 207 2.59 -27.83 0.89
N ARG A 208 1.45 -28.00 0.20
CA ARG A 208 1.26 -27.49 -1.17
C ARG A 208 1.36 -25.97 -1.22
N ILE A 209 0.71 -25.27 -0.30
CA ILE A 209 0.80 -23.80 -0.19
C ILE A 209 2.26 -23.40 0.02
N ARG A 210 2.95 -24.01 0.98
CA ARG A 210 4.36 -23.72 1.25
C ARG A 210 5.26 -23.96 0.05
N ASN A 211 5.10 -25.08 -0.66
CA ASN A 211 5.90 -25.40 -1.83
C ASN A 211 5.64 -24.46 -3.01
N MET A 212 4.39 -24.04 -3.21
CA MET A 212 4.00 -23.16 -4.31
C MET A 212 4.39 -21.70 -4.05
N TRP A 213 4.20 -21.21 -2.83
CA TRP A 213 4.40 -19.81 -2.47
C TRP A 213 5.80 -19.53 -1.91
N GLY A 214 6.54 -20.55 -1.48
CA GLY A 214 7.89 -20.41 -0.93
C GLY A 214 7.91 -19.50 0.31
N HIS A 215 8.73 -18.44 0.28
CA HIS A 215 8.80 -17.45 1.36
C HIS A 215 7.51 -16.64 1.55
N LEU A 216 6.56 -16.71 0.60
CA LEU A 216 5.24 -16.07 0.70
C LEU A 216 4.17 -17.05 1.22
N ALA A 217 4.55 -18.18 1.82
CA ALA A 217 3.61 -19.22 2.26
C ALA A 217 2.49 -18.71 3.15
N SER A 218 2.78 -17.77 4.06
CA SER A 218 1.79 -17.17 4.96
C SER A 218 0.79 -16.31 4.20
N LEU A 219 1.24 -15.54 3.19
CA LEU A 219 0.35 -14.82 2.28
C LEU A 219 -0.50 -15.81 1.45
N GLY A 220 0.08 -16.93 1.03
CA GLY A 220 -0.64 -18.00 0.34
C GLY A 220 -1.70 -18.66 1.21
N LEU A 221 -1.42 -18.86 2.49
CA LEU A 221 -2.39 -19.35 3.46
C LEU A 221 -3.50 -18.31 3.71
N LEU A 222 -3.15 -17.03 3.81
CA LEU A 222 -4.13 -15.94 3.90
C LEU A 222 -5.08 -15.96 2.70
N PHE A 223 -4.56 -16.15 1.49
CA PHE A 223 -5.37 -16.30 0.27
C PHE A 223 -6.32 -17.49 0.36
N HIS A 224 -5.82 -18.62 0.86
CA HIS A 224 -6.62 -19.81 1.06
C HIS A 224 -7.75 -19.57 2.08
N ILE A 225 -7.46 -18.90 3.19
CA ILE A 225 -8.44 -18.56 4.25
C ILE A 225 -9.55 -17.67 3.70
N VAL A 226 -9.22 -16.63 2.91
CA VAL A 226 -10.23 -15.73 2.33
C VAL A 226 -11.01 -16.35 1.17
N GLY A 227 -10.82 -17.63 0.86
CA GLY A 227 -11.56 -18.35 -0.17
C GLY A 227 -11.12 -18.06 -1.60
N TYR A 228 -9.90 -17.56 -1.82
CA TYR A 228 -9.41 -17.28 -3.17
C TYR A 228 -9.17 -18.56 -3.97
N THR A 229 -9.89 -18.73 -5.08
CA THR A 229 -9.79 -19.89 -6.00
C THR A 229 -9.25 -19.54 -7.38
N GLY A 230 -8.80 -18.30 -7.61
CA GLY A 230 -8.27 -17.87 -8.89
C GLY A 230 -6.91 -18.50 -9.25
N PRO A 231 -6.32 -18.15 -10.40
CA PRO A 231 -5.11 -18.78 -10.91
C PRO A 231 -3.85 -18.39 -10.11
N VAL A 232 -3.70 -18.97 -8.92
CA VAL A 232 -2.58 -18.75 -7.98
C VAL A 232 -1.23 -18.94 -8.67
N GLN A 233 -1.09 -19.97 -9.51
CA GLN A 233 0.15 -20.25 -10.24
C GLN A 233 0.58 -19.06 -11.11
N SER A 234 -0.37 -18.35 -11.73
CA SER A 234 -0.08 -17.18 -12.56
C SER A 234 0.51 -16.04 -11.72
N TYR A 235 -0.10 -15.77 -10.56
CA TYR A 235 0.41 -14.77 -9.62
C TYR A 235 1.81 -15.15 -9.11
N CYS A 236 2.02 -16.40 -8.66
CA CYS A 236 3.33 -16.85 -8.17
C CYS A 236 4.42 -16.73 -9.25
N ASN A 237 4.12 -17.12 -10.49
CA ASN A 237 5.05 -16.96 -11.61
C ASN A 237 5.39 -15.49 -11.86
N GLN A 238 4.39 -14.60 -11.84
CA GLN A 238 4.61 -13.16 -12.02
C GLN A 238 5.44 -12.56 -10.88
N ALA A 239 5.19 -12.96 -9.63
CA ALA A 239 5.97 -12.54 -8.47
C ALA A 239 7.44 -12.97 -8.60
N GLN A 240 7.69 -14.21 -9.01
CA GLN A 240 9.04 -14.71 -9.27
C GLN A 240 9.74 -13.97 -10.41
N LEU A 241 9.04 -13.69 -11.51
CA LEU A 241 9.56 -12.91 -12.63
C LEU A 241 9.85 -11.45 -12.24
N ALA A 242 9.01 -10.85 -11.40
CA ALA A 242 9.24 -9.53 -10.85
C ALA A 242 10.49 -9.50 -9.97
N SER A 243 10.71 -10.53 -9.13
CA SER A 243 11.91 -10.62 -8.28
C SER A 243 13.17 -10.72 -9.12
N ARG A 244 13.21 -11.64 -10.10
CA ARG A 244 14.36 -11.79 -11.02
C ARG A 244 14.69 -10.51 -11.77
N ARG A 245 13.67 -9.76 -12.20
CA ARG A 245 13.88 -8.45 -12.83
C ARG A 245 14.50 -7.45 -11.86
N ASN A 246 14.05 -7.44 -10.61
CA ASN A 246 14.57 -6.53 -9.60
C ASN A 246 16.05 -6.78 -9.30
N ASP A 247 16.43 -8.06 -9.14
CA ASP A 247 17.82 -8.46 -8.91
C ASP A 247 18.72 -8.06 -10.09
N SER A 248 18.21 -8.15 -11.32
CA SER A 248 18.92 -7.67 -12.51
C SER A 248 19.17 -6.16 -12.47
N TRP A 249 18.15 -5.36 -12.11
CA TRP A 249 18.27 -3.91 -12.02
C TRP A 249 19.21 -3.46 -10.89
N SER A 250 19.16 -4.10 -9.72
CA SER A 250 20.08 -3.77 -8.61
C SER A 250 21.52 -4.08 -9.01
N ASN A 251 21.77 -5.23 -9.64
CA ASN A 251 23.11 -5.59 -10.14
C ASN A 251 23.62 -4.57 -11.18
N ILE A 252 22.76 -4.07 -12.06
CA ILE A 252 23.14 -3.03 -13.03
C ILE A 252 23.47 -1.71 -12.31
N GLN A 253 22.66 -1.29 -11.33
CA GLN A 253 22.92 -0.08 -10.55
C GLN A 253 24.23 -0.17 -9.77
N ASP A 254 24.53 -1.32 -9.17
CA ASP A 254 25.78 -1.55 -8.46
C ASP A 254 26.99 -1.51 -9.41
N CYS A 255 26.88 -2.14 -10.59
CA CYS A 255 27.91 -2.05 -11.64
C CYS A 255 28.15 -0.60 -12.10
N LEU A 256 27.08 0.17 -12.34
CA LEU A 256 27.19 1.58 -12.72
C LEU A 256 27.81 2.41 -11.58
N GLY A 257 27.40 2.16 -10.34
CA GLY A 257 27.99 2.79 -9.16
C GLY A 257 29.48 2.51 -9.02
N PHE A 258 29.90 1.27 -9.28
CA PHE A 258 31.31 0.88 -9.30
C PHE A 258 32.09 1.60 -10.41
N LEU A 259 31.57 1.61 -11.64
CA LEU A 259 32.18 2.31 -12.77
C LEU A 259 32.32 3.82 -12.52
N CYS A 260 31.30 4.46 -11.94
CA CYS A 260 31.35 5.87 -11.57
C CYS A 260 32.44 6.16 -10.51
N ARG A 261 32.58 5.29 -9.49
CA ARG A 261 33.64 5.40 -8.49
C ARG A 261 35.02 5.23 -9.11
N LEU A 262 35.19 4.27 -10.03
CA LEU A 262 36.45 4.05 -10.73
C LEU A 262 36.84 5.27 -11.58
N LEU A 263 35.90 5.81 -12.35
CA LEU A 263 36.11 7.03 -13.14
C LEU A 263 36.51 8.21 -12.26
N PHE A 264 35.85 8.40 -11.12
CA PHE A 264 36.21 9.45 -10.17
C PHE A 264 37.65 9.31 -9.65
N VAL A 265 38.07 8.09 -9.28
CA VAL A 265 39.44 7.82 -8.83
C VAL A 265 40.45 8.09 -9.95
N VAL A 266 40.16 7.68 -11.19
CA VAL A 266 41.05 7.94 -12.34
C VAL A 266 41.20 9.45 -12.56
N VAL A 267 40.09 10.21 -12.55
CA VAL A 267 40.12 11.68 -12.69
C VAL A 267 40.94 12.33 -11.58
N LEU A 268 40.77 11.87 -10.33
CA LEU A 268 41.53 12.37 -9.18
C LEU A 268 43.03 12.08 -9.31
N VAL A 269 43.41 10.87 -9.73
CA VAL A 269 44.82 10.50 -9.95
C VAL A 269 45.43 11.33 -11.07
N VAL A 270 44.72 11.48 -12.20
CA VAL A 270 45.19 12.28 -13.34
C VAL A 270 45.37 13.75 -12.96
N THR A 271 44.43 14.32 -12.20
CA THR A 271 44.55 15.70 -11.72
C THR A 271 45.73 15.87 -10.77
N VAL A 272 45.92 14.96 -9.81
CA VAL A 272 47.10 14.99 -8.91
C VAL A 272 48.40 14.89 -9.69
N LEU A 273 48.51 13.95 -10.64
CA LEU A 273 49.69 13.79 -11.49
C LEU A 273 49.96 15.05 -12.33
N PHE A 274 48.92 15.66 -12.89
CA PHE A 274 49.02 16.91 -13.65
C PHE A 274 49.59 18.05 -12.78
N PHE A 275 49.09 18.21 -11.55
CA PHE A 275 49.62 19.22 -10.62
C PHE A 275 51.07 18.94 -10.18
N LEU A 276 51.44 17.68 -9.97
CA LEU A 276 52.82 17.30 -9.67
C LEU A 276 53.77 17.61 -10.83
N LEU A 277 53.35 17.35 -12.08
CA LEU A 277 54.13 17.67 -13.27
C LEU A 277 54.30 19.19 -13.45
N LEU A 278 53.24 19.97 -13.23
CA LEU A 278 53.32 21.44 -13.26
C LEU A 278 54.26 21.98 -12.18
N ALA A 279 54.19 21.45 -10.96
CA ALA A 279 55.08 21.85 -9.86
C ALA A 279 56.55 21.49 -10.15
N ALA A 280 56.82 20.37 -10.83
CA ALA A 280 58.15 20.00 -11.27
C ALA A 280 58.68 20.89 -12.41
N ALA A 281 57.80 21.31 -13.33
CA ALA A 281 58.16 22.19 -14.45
C ALA A 281 58.52 23.62 -13.99
N ASN A 282 57.82 24.15 -12.98
CA ASN A 282 58.07 25.49 -12.43
C ASN A 282 59.33 25.60 -11.51
N LYS A 283 60.05 24.49 -11.27
CA LYS A 283 61.30 24.46 -10.50
C LYS A 283 62.56 24.52 -11.38
N LYS A 284 62.42 24.76 -12.68
CA LYS A 284 63.51 25.10 -13.61
C LYS A 284 63.43 26.57 -13.99
#